data_AF-X1UZ77-F1
#
_entry.id   AF-X1UZ77-F1
#
_cell.length_a   1.000
_cell.length_b   1.000
_cell.length_c   1.000
_cell.angle_alpha   90.00
_cell.angle_beta   90.00
_cell.angle_gamma   90.00
#
_symmetry.space_group_name_H-M   'P 1'
#
loop_
_entity.id
_entity.type
_entity.pdbx_description
1 polymer ?
#
loop_
_entity_poly.entity_id
_entity_poly.type
_entity_poly.pdbx_seq_one_letter_code
_entity_poly.pdbx_strand_id
1 'polypeptide(L)'
;GLIKGSSIKLGAQNMYFEEKGAYTGEISPLMLADLCEFVIIGHSERRQFFNETGEIVNKKILAALKVGLKPILCIGERLEENEAGRTEEVVTEQLRSSLAGINNLNGLTIAYEPVWAIGTGKAATGEQANETNGDQS
;
A
#
# COMPACT_ATOMS: atom_id res chain seq x y z
N GLY A 1 21.27 3.91 -16.48
CA GLY A 1 19.90 3.37 -16.52
C GLY A 1 19.01 4.30 -17.31
N LEU A 2 17.91 3.78 -17.85
CA LEU A 2 16.96 4.49 -18.72
C LEU A 2 16.44 5.82 -18.12
N ILE A 3 16.36 5.91 -16.79
CA ILE A 3 15.83 7.07 -16.05
C ILE A 3 16.93 7.91 -15.35
N LYS A 4 18.22 7.66 -15.63
CA LYS A 4 19.31 8.34 -14.92
C LYS A 4 19.30 9.85 -15.26
N GLY A 5 19.19 10.70 -14.23
CA GLY A 5 19.23 12.16 -14.38
C GLY A 5 17.87 12.81 -14.66
N SER A 6 16.77 12.05 -14.69
CA SER A 6 15.42 12.62 -14.77
C SER A 6 14.81 12.82 -13.38
N SER A 7 13.66 13.49 -13.31
CA SER A 7 12.83 13.60 -12.11
C SER A 7 11.98 12.35 -11.85
N ILE A 8 12.03 11.34 -12.73
CA ILE A 8 11.23 10.12 -12.64
C ILE A 8 11.85 9.18 -11.60
N LYS A 9 11.04 8.71 -10.68
CA LYS A 9 11.41 7.71 -9.67
C LYS A 9 10.92 6.33 -10.08
N LEU A 10 11.71 5.30 -9.78
CA LEU A 10 11.32 3.90 -10.02
C LEU A 10 10.70 3.33 -8.75
N GLY A 11 9.64 2.55 -8.92
CA GLY A 11 9.01 1.77 -7.86
C GLY A 11 8.64 0.37 -8.32
N ALA A 12 8.54 -0.56 -7.36
CA ALA A 12 8.03 -1.90 -7.58
C ALA A 12 6.54 -2.00 -7.23
N GLN A 13 5.82 -2.93 -7.86
CA GLN A 13 4.39 -3.13 -7.62
C GLN A 13 4.10 -4.03 -6.41
N ASN A 14 5.07 -4.85 -6.00
CA ASN A 14 4.97 -5.74 -4.86
C ASN A 14 6.37 -6.21 -4.45
N MET A 15 6.47 -6.75 -3.24
CA MET A 15 7.62 -7.51 -2.75
C MET A 15 7.17 -8.53 -1.70
N TYR A 16 7.99 -9.55 -1.46
CA TYR A 16 7.84 -10.41 -0.29
C TYR A 16 8.47 -9.76 0.94
N PHE A 17 8.15 -10.26 2.14
CA PHE A 17 8.69 -9.68 3.38
C PHE A 17 10.02 -10.31 3.83
N GLU A 18 10.38 -11.49 3.34
CA GLU A 18 11.66 -12.13 3.66
C GLU A 18 12.79 -11.64 2.75
N GLU A 19 13.95 -11.37 3.34
CA GLU A 19 15.16 -10.94 2.62
C GLU A 19 15.75 -12.03 1.71
N LYS A 20 15.55 -13.30 2.06
CA LYS A 20 16.03 -14.47 1.32
C LYS A 20 15.25 -15.73 1.72
N GLY A 21 15.21 -16.72 0.83
CA GLY A 21 14.61 -18.02 1.12
C GLY A 21 14.09 -18.70 -0.15
N ALA A 22 13.47 -19.85 0.03
CA ALA A 22 12.88 -20.63 -1.05
C ALA A 22 11.46 -20.12 -1.40
N TYR A 23 11.40 -18.90 -1.95
CA TYR A 23 10.16 -18.23 -2.35
C TYR A 23 10.14 -18.00 -3.87
N THR A 24 10.12 -19.09 -4.64
CA THR A 24 10.15 -19.03 -6.11
C THR A 24 9.01 -18.16 -6.64
N GLY A 25 9.36 -17.16 -7.45
CA GLY A 25 8.40 -16.21 -8.04
C GLY A 25 8.31 -14.88 -7.31
N GLU A 26 8.81 -14.79 -6.08
CA GLU A 26 8.82 -13.55 -5.31
C GLU A 26 10.11 -12.74 -5.50
N ILE A 27 10.02 -11.44 -5.23
CA ILE A 27 11.16 -10.52 -5.19
C ILE A 27 11.40 -10.09 -3.74
N SER A 28 12.65 -10.20 -3.29
CA SER A 28 13.05 -9.81 -1.93
C SER A 28 13.20 -8.29 -1.79
N PRO A 29 13.06 -7.74 -0.57
CA PRO A 29 13.32 -6.33 -0.30
C PRO A 29 14.73 -5.89 -0.72
N LEU A 30 15.75 -6.73 -0.47
CA LEU A 30 17.14 -6.41 -0.79
C LEU A 30 17.39 -6.29 -2.30
N MET A 31 16.75 -7.13 -3.11
CA MET A 31 16.84 -7.02 -4.57
C MET A 31 16.28 -5.69 -5.09
N LEU A 32 15.23 -5.17 -4.44
CA LEU A 32 14.61 -3.92 -4.82
C LEU A 32 15.38 -2.69 -4.35
N ALA A 33 15.98 -2.74 -3.15
CA ALA A 33 16.70 -1.61 -2.56
C ALA A 33 17.84 -1.08 -3.47
N ASP A 34 18.45 -1.97 -4.26
CA ASP A 34 19.51 -1.60 -5.22
C ASP A 34 18.98 -1.04 -6.55
N LEU A 35 17.66 -1.14 -6.81
CA LEU A 35 17.05 -0.85 -8.11
C LEU A 35 16.03 0.30 -8.05
N CYS A 36 15.17 0.34 -7.03
CA CYS A 36 14.06 1.27 -6.93
C CYS A 36 13.99 1.96 -5.55
N GLU A 37 13.25 3.07 -5.50
CA GLU A 37 13.09 3.88 -4.28
C GLU A 37 11.77 3.59 -3.57
N PHE A 38 10.74 3.16 -4.31
CA PHE A 38 9.38 2.97 -3.83
C PHE A 38 8.90 1.53 -4.02
N VAL A 39 7.92 1.12 -3.21
CA VAL A 39 7.20 -0.15 -3.40
C VAL A 39 5.75 -0.01 -2.99
N ILE A 40 4.83 -0.47 -3.84
CA ILE A 40 3.40 -0.55 -3.53
C ILE A 40 3.15 -1.76 -2.63
N ILE A 41 2.40 -1.54 -1.55
CA ILE A 41 2.08 -2.59 -0.57
C ILE A 41 0.59 -2.51 -0.21
N GLY A 42 -0.09 -3.65 -0.21
CA GLY A 42 -1.50 -3.72 0.18
C GLY A 42 -2.46 -3.24 -0.90
N HIS A 43 -2.05 -3.21 -2.17
CA HIS A 43 -2.95 -2.91 -3.29
C HIS A 43 -4.19 -3.82 -3.26
N SER A 44 -5.35 -3.28 -3.64
CA SER A 44 -6.65 -3.96 -3.55
C SER A 44 -6.66 -5.32 -4.25
N GLU A 45 -6.05 -5.42 -5.43
CA GLU A 45 -5.88 -6.68 -6.18
C GLU A 45 -5.11 -7.73 -5.37
N ARG A 46 -4.10 -7.31 -4.59
CA ARG A 46 -3.30 -8.22 -3.75
C ARG A 46 -4.09 -8.70 -2.54
N ARG A 47 -4.88 -7.81 -1.93
CA ARG A 47 -5.79 -8.19 -0.84
C ARG A 47 -6.87 -9.16 -1.34
N GLN A 48 -7.44 -8.91 -2.52
CA GLN A 48 -8.54 -9.68 -3.06
C GLN A 48 -8.12 -11.03 -3.65
N PHE A 49 -7.08 -11.06 -4.48
CA PHE A 49 -6.71 -12.26 -5.24
C PHE A 49 -5.58 -13.06 -4.61
N PHE A 50 -4.79 -12.45 -3.73
CA PHE A 50 -3.62 -13.08 -3.10
C PHE A 50 -3.73 -13.15 -1.57
N ASN A 51 -4.90 -12.83 -1.01
CA ASN A 51 -5.21 -12.90 0.41
C ASN A 51 -4.20 -12.15 1.30
N GLU A 52 -3.70 -11.01 0.84
CA GLU A 52 -2.81 -10.18 1.65
C GLU A 52 -3.57 -9.50 2.79
N THR A 53 -3.49 -10.09 3.98
CA THR A 53 -4.07 -9.56 5.22
C THR A 53 -3.30 -8.35 5.73
N GLY A 54 -3.88 -7.61 6.68
CA GLY A 54 -3.19 -6.52 7.38
C GLY A 54 -1.86 -6.97 8.01
N GLU A 55 -1.79 -8.21 8.53
CA GLU A 55 -0.56 -8.78 9.07
C GLU A 55 0.52 -8.98 7.99
N ILE A 56 0.15 -9.51 6.81
CA ILE A 56 1.09 -9.68 5.70
C ILE A 56 1.57 -8.31 5.21
N VAL A 57 0.66 -7.35 5.08
CA VAL A 57 0.97 -5.97 4.70
C VAL A 57 1.93 -5.33 5.71
N ASN A 58 1.68 -5.49 7.01
CA ASN A 58 2.56 -4.98 8.07
C ASN A 58 3.99 -5.55 7.96
N LYS A 59 4.12 -6.88 7.79
CA LYS A 59 5.42 -7.52 7.60
C LYS A 59 6.18 -6.94 6.41
N LYS A 60 5.48 -6.70 5.29
CA LYS A 60 6.07 -6.10 4.09
C LYS A 60 6.49 -4.65 4.30
N ILE A 61 5.69 -3.84 4.98
CA ILE A 61 6.04 -2.44 5.31
C ILE A 61 7.30 -2.41 6.17
N LEU A 62 7.35 -3.22 7.23
CA LEU A 62 8.53 -3.32 8.10
C LEU A 62 9.78 -3.74 7.31
N ALA A 63 9.66 -4.73 6.43
CA ALA A 63 10.75 -5.18 5.59
C ALA A 63 11.23 -4.10 4.61
N ALA A 64 10.31 -3.36 3.99
CA ALA A 64 10.63 -2.27 3.07
C ALA A 64 11.37 -1.13 3.80
N LEU A 65 10.84 -0.67 4.93
CA LEU A 65 11.46 0.37 5.75
C LEU A 65 12.85 -0.04 6.24
N LYS A 66 13.03 -1.31 6.64
CA LYS A 66 14.31 -1.84 7.12
C LYS A 66 15.43 -1.72 6.08
N VAL A 67 15.11 -1.86 4.79
CA VAL A 67 16.09 -1.77 3.69
C VAL A 67 16.10 -0.39 3.01
N GLY A 68 15.39 0.59 3.57
CA GLY A 68 15.37 1.97 3.07
C GLY A 68 14.44 2.21 1.87
N LEU A 69 13.59 1.25 1.50
CA LEU A 69 12.53 1.48 0.52
C LEU A 69 11.43 2.34 1.13
N LYS A 70 10.75 3.12 0.28
CA LYS A 70 9.61 3.95 0.64
C LYS A 70 8.29 3.24 0.31
N PRO A 71 7.62 2.62 1.29
CA PRO A 71 6.36 1.93 1.03
C PRO A 71 5.24 2.92 0.70
N ILE A 72 4.45 2.57 -0.30
CA ILE A 72 3.16 3.20 -0.63
C ILE A 72 2.09 2.21 -0.15
N LEU A 73 1.51 2.47 1.02
CA LEU A 73 0.46 1.66 1.62
C LEU A 73 -0.88 2.00 0.96
N CYS A 74 -1.44 1.04 0.22
CA CYS A 74 -2.78 1.17 -0.33
C CYS A 74 -3.84 0.72 0.69
N ILE A 75 -4.86 1.56 0.85
CA ILE A 75 -6.05 1.30 1.68
C ILE A 75 -7.31 1.74 0.92
N GLY A 76 -8.43 1.11 1.23
CA GLY A 76 -9.70 1.42 0.60
C GLY A 76 -10.73 0.31 0.81
N GLU A 77 -11.98 0.72 0.81
CA GLU A 77 -13.17 -0.09 0.96
C GLU A 77 -13.73 -0.56 -0.38
N ARG A 78 -14.46 -1.66 -0.36
CA ARG A 78 -15.23 -2.20 -1.50
C ARG A 78 -16.52 -1.42 -1.70
N LEU A 79 -17.16 -1.62 -2.86
CA LEU A 79 -18.43 -0.96 -3.18
C LEU A 79 -19.49 -1.24 -2.12
N GLU A 80 -19.61 -2.50 -1.69
CA GLU A 80 -20.62 -2.93 -0.72
C GLU A 80 -20.34 -2.40 0.69
N GLU A 81 -19.08 -2.09 1.00
CA GLU A 81 -18.68 -1.49 2.26
C GLU A 81 -18.99 0.02 2.27
N ASN A 82 -18.72 0.70 1.16
CA ASN A 82 -19.10 2.10 0.96
C ASN A 82 -20.63 2.31 0.95
N GLU A 83 -21.37 1.48 0.19
CA GLU A 83 -22.85 1.53 0.15
C GLU A 83 -23.48 1.23 1.52
N ALA A 84 -22.77 0.50 2.38
CA ALA A 84 -23.16 0.25 3.77
C ALA A 84 -22.70 1.34 4.76
N GLY A 85 -22.02 2.40 4.30
CA GLY A 85 -21.50 3.47 5.15
C GLY A 85 -20.33 3.05 6.06
N ARG A 86 -19.56 2.03 5.68
CA ARG A 86 -18.47 1.45 6.49
C ARG A 86 -17.07 1.88 6.06
N THR A 87 -16.94 2.93 5.25
CA THR A 87 -15.64 3.42 4.76
C THR A 87 -14.66 3.70 5.88
N GLU A 88 -15.07 4.46 6.90
CA GLU A 88 -14.23 4.82 8.04
C GLU A 88 -13.79 3.58 8.85
N GLU A 89 -14.72 2.65 9.11
CA GLU A 89 -14.44 1.39 9.81
C GLU A 89 -13.38 0.56 9.07
N VAL A 90 -13.56 0.38 7.76
CA VAL A 90 -12.67 -0.43 6.92
C VAL A 90 -11.28 0.22 6.81
N VAL A 91 -11.22 1.52 6.53
CA VAL A 91 -9.96 2.26 6.43
C VAL A 91 -9.21 2.24 7.77
N THR A 92 -9.91 2.47 8.88
CA THR A 92 -9.32 2.45 10.22
C THR A 92 -8.73 1.08 10.55
N GLU A 93 -9.45 -0.01 10.27
CA GLU A 93 -8.96 -1.37 10.53
C GLU A 93 -7.77 -1.72 9.62
N GLN A 94 -7.81 -1.32 8.35
CA GLN A 94 -6.68 -1.52 7.44
C GLN A 94 -5.44 -0.76 7.91
N LEU A 95 -5.58 0.50 8.36
CA LEU A 95 -4.46 1.28 8.92
C LEU A 95 -3.93 0.64 10.20
N ARG A 96 -4.83 0.31 11.14
CA ARG A 96 -4.47 -0.28 12.44
C ARG A 96 -3.68 -1.57 12.27
N SER A 97 -4.19 -2.48 11.44
CA SER A 97 -3.56 -3.78 11.22
C SER A 97 -2.27 -3.66 10.40
N SER A 98 -2.23 -2.80 9.39
CA SER A 98 -1.05 -2.60 8.52
C SER A 98 0.10 -1.87 9.24
N LEU A 99 -0.20 -0.99 10.18
CA LEU A 99 0.80 -0.15 10.88
C LEU A 99 1.07 -0.58 12.32
N ALA A 100 0.57 -1.74 12.74
CA ALA A 100 0.79 -2.27 14.08
C ALA A 100 2.28 -2.30 14.45
N GLY A 101 2.63 -1.66 15.57
CA GLY A 101 4.01 -1.60 16.08
C GLY A 101 4.96 -0.66 15.32
N ILE A 102 4.49 0.08 14.31
CA ILE A 102 5.31 1.04 13.56
C ILE A 102 5.20 2.41 14.22
N ASN A 103 6.25 2.82 14.93
CA ASN A 103 6.29 4.12 15.63
C ASN A 103 6.85 5.27 14.79
N ASN A 104 7.52 4.97 13.67
CA ASN A 104 8.10 5.96 12.78
C ASN A 104 7.59 5.73 11.36
N LEU A 105 6.78 6.67 10.88
CA LEU A 105 6.17 6.64 9.55
C LEU A 105 6.99 7.42 8.50
N ASN A 106 8.20 7.88 8.84
CA ASN A 106 9.06 8.57 7.88
C ASN A 106 9.35 7.69 6.66
N GLY A 107 9.01 8.20 5.47
CA GLY A 107 9.20 7.49 4.21
C GLY A 107 8.05 6.57 3.81
N LEU A 108 6.96 6.51 4.60
CA LEU A 108 5.72 5.84 4.22
C LEU A 108 4.74 6.85 3.62
N THR A 109 4.14 6.47 2.48
CA THR A 109 3.03 7.19 1.86
C THR A 109 1.77 6.35 1.99
N ILE A 110 0.63 6.97 2.31
CA ILE A 110 -0.68 6.31 2.28
C ILE A 110 -1.38 6.70 0.99
N ALA A 111 -1.83 5.71 0.24
CA ALA A 111 -2.67 5.86 -0.94
C ALA A 111 -4.08 5.36 -0.59
N TYR A 112 -5.02 6.29 -0.45
CA TYR A 112 -6.43 5.95 -0.36
C TYR A 112 -6.98 5.71 -1.78
N GLU A 113 -7.41 4.48 -2.04
CA GLU A 113 -7.86 3.99 -3.34
C GLU A 113 -9.20 3.26 -3.15
N PRO A 114 -10.35 3.98 -3.18
CA PRO A 114 -11.66 3.34 -3.07
C PRO A 114 -11.80 2.28 -4.16
N VAL A 115 -11.95 1.02 -3.76
CA VAL A 115 -11.81 -0.13 -4.68
C VAL A 115 -12.87 -0.10 -5.78
N TRP A 116 -14.03 0.46 -5.47
CA TRP A 116 -15.13 0.64 -6.40
C TRP A 116 -14.86 1.68 -7.52
N ALA A 117 -13.87 2.56 -7.36
CA ALA A 117 -13.48 3.55 -8.36
C ALA A 117 -12.38 3.04 -9.31
N ILE A 118 -11.80 1.86 -9.05
CA ILE A 118 -10.71 1.28 -9.85
C ILE A 118 -11.28 0.63 -11.12
N GLY A 119 -10.96 1.19 -12.28
CA GLY A 119 -11.30 0.60 -13.58
C GLY A 119 -12.79 0.60 -13.96
N THR A 120 -13.66 1.19 -13.14
CA THR A 120 -15.13 1.21 -13.35
C THR A 120 -15.64 2.44 -14.10
N GLY A 121 -14.78 3.45 -14.34
CA GLY A 121 -15.15 4.72 -14.94
C GLY A 121 -15.98 5.64 -14.02
N LYS A 122 -16.26 5.22 -12.78
CA LYS A 122 -16.85 6.06 -11.73
C LYS A 122 -15.73 6.55 -10.81
N ALA A 123 -15.35 7.82 -10.92
CA ALA A 123 -14.40 8.42 -10.00
C ALA A 123 -15.11 8.87 -8.71
N ALA A 124 -14.47 8.67 -7.55
CA ALA A 124 -14.88 9.37 -6.33
C ALA A 124 -14.79 10.88 -6.57
N THR A 125 -15.76 11.64 -6.05
CA THR A 125 -15.68 13.11 -6.13
C THR A 125 -14.52 13.59 -5.25
N GLY A 126 -13.96 14.76 -5.56
CA GLY A 126 -12.92 15.36 -4.72
C GLY A 126 -13.37 15.59 -3.28
N GLU A 127 -14.67 15.81 -3.07
CA GLU A 127 -15.30 15.91 -1.74
C GLU A 127 -15.23 14.57 -0.98
N GLN A 128 -15.62 13.45 -1.60
CA GLN A 128 -15.56 12.12 -0.97
C GLN A 128 -14.13 11.71 -0.59
N ALA A 129 -13.15 12.04 -1.42
CA ALA A 129 -11.74 11.82 -1.12
C ALA A 129 -11.26 12.72 0.04
N ASN A 130 -11.70 13.98 0.09
CA ASN A 130 -11.35 14.91 1.15
C ASN A 130 -12.02 14.58 2.49
N GLU A 131 -13.26 14.07 2.51
CA GLU A 131 -13.91 13.61 3.74
C GLU A 131 -13.10 12.47 4.38
N THR A 132 -12.62 11.52 3.57
CA THR A 132 -11.84 10.39 4.08
C THR A 132 -10.41 10.79 4.49
N ASN A 133 -9.78 11.73 3.77
CA ASN A 133 -8.42 12.19 4.07
C ASN A 133 -8.38 13.32 5.13
N GLY A 134 -9.50 14.01 5.36
CA GLY A 134 -9.61 15.27 6.09
C GLY A 134 -10.25 15.18 7.47
N ASP A 135 -10.78 14.03 7.89
CA ASP A 135 -11.20 13.82 9.28
C ASP A 135 -9.96 13.56 10.17
N GLN A 136 -9.23 14.65 10.43
CA GLN A 136 -8.31 14.74 11.56
C GLN A 136 -9.06 15.38 12.73
N SER A 137 -9.93 14.60 13.37
CA SER A 137 -10.41 14.90 14.72
C SER A 137 -9.69 14.08 15.79
#